data_AF-A0A3E0ND14-F1
#
_entry.id   AF-A0A3E0ND14-F1
#
_cell.length_a   1.000
_cell.length_b   1.000
_cell.length_c   1.000
_cell.angle_alpha   90.00
_cell.angle_beta   90.00
_cell.angle_gamma   90.00
#
_symmetry.space_group_name_H-M   'P 1'
#
loop_
_entity.id
_entity.type
_entity.pdbx_description
1 polymer ?
#
loop_
_entity_poly.entity_id
_entity_poly.type
_entity_poly.pdbx_seq_one_letter_code
_entity_poly.pdbx_strand_id
1 'polypeptide(L)'
;MLFLATWRMKRKKLQRFADRRHLTDDELVLTFDAEAGSPASVIRFLELVEFETDVPRGRLRRGDRFAVELAPKRGWEYDDGVALLPEILQREFGGEASDYDLVLHPTLGDLLDRLPF
;
A
#
# COMPACT_ATOMS: atom_id res chain seq x y z
N MET A 1 9.88 13.94 23.21
CA MET A 1 9.71 14.79 22.01
C MET A 1 9.57 14.01 20.69
N LEU A 2 10.08 12.77 20.57
CA LEU A 2 10.01 11.95 19.35
C LEU A 2 8.57 11.67 18.85
N PHE A 3 7.64 11.37 19.77
CA PHE A 3 6.23 11.03 19.45
C PHE A 3 5.43 12.13 18.75
N LEU A 4 5.70 13.40 19.05
CA LEU A 4 5.01 14.53 18.41
C LEU A 4 5.50 14.76 16.97
N ALA A 5 6.78 14.46 16.71
CA ALA A 5 7.36 14.57 15.38
C ALA A 5 6.82 13.46 14.46
N THR A 6 6.81 12.20 14.91
CA THR A 6 6.24 11.08 14.15
C THR A 6 4.75 11.28 13.83
N TRP A 7 3.94 11.72 14.81
CA TRP A 7 2.51 11.95 14.60
C TRP A 7 2.19 13.05 13.57
N ARG A 8 2.89 14.19 13.65
CA ARG A 8 2.71 15.30 12.70
C ARG A 8 3.12 14.92 11.27
N MET A 9 3.99 13.92 11.14
CA MET A 9 4.54 13.43 9.89
C MET A 9 3.61 12.42 9.22
N LYS A 10 3.12 11.42 9.96
CA LYS A 10 2.04 10.52 9.50
C LYS A 10 0.85 11.33 8.97
N ARG A 11 0.49 12.40 9.69
CA ARG A 11 -0.58 13.33 9.28
C ARG A 11 -0.34 14.00 7.91
N LYS A 12 0.89 14.28 7.50
CA LYS A 12 1.19 14.89 6.19
C LYS A 12 1.07 13.91 5.02
N LYS A 13 1.48 12.64 5.22
CA LYS A 13 1.22 11.58 4.22
C LYS A 13 -0.28 11.39 4.06
N LEU A 14 -1.00 11.27 5.17
CA LEU A 14 -2.46 11.15 5.21
C LEU A 14 -3.21 12.33 4.58
N GLN A 15 -2.65 13.55 4.62
CA GLN A 15 -3.23 14.71 3.94
C GLN A 15 -3.39 14.51 2.43
N ARG A 16 -2.48 13.76 1.77
CA ARG A 16 -2.60 13.43 0.33
C ARG A 16 -3.85 12.61 0.01
N PHE A 17 -4.39 11.93 1.02
CA PHE A 17 -5.56 11.06 0.92
C PHE A 17 -6.79 11.68 1.60
N ALA A 18 -6.70 12.91 2.14
CA ALA A 18 -7.74 13.51 2.97
C ALA A 18 -9.05 13.72 2.20
N ASP A 19 -8.95 14.12 0.93
CA ASP A 19 -10.11 14.43 0.08
C ASP A 19 -10.68 13.20 -0.63
N ARG A 20 -10.08 12.02 -0.42
CA ARG A 20 -10.54 10.78 -1.06
C ARG A 20 -11.75 10.22 -0.32
N ARG A 21 -12.79 9.87 -1.09
CA ARG A 21 -13.91 9.05 -0.61
C ARG A 21 -13.37 7.78 0.04
N HIS A 22 -13.88 7.41 1.20
CA HIS A 22 -13.60 6.12 1.79
C HIS A 22 -14.41 5.04 1.07
N LEU A 23 -13.73 4.02 0.54
CA LEU A 23 -14.34 2.84 -0.07
C LEU A 23 -14.63 1.79 1.00
N THR A 24 -15.73 1.05 0.86
CA THR A 24 -15.98 -0.17 1.64
C THR A 24 -15.14 -1.34 1.13
N ASP A 25 -15.04 -2.42 1.89
CA ASP A 25 -14.32 -3.62 1.43
C ASP A 25 -14.93 -4.18 0.12
N ASP A 26 -16.26 -4.19 -0.04
CA ASP A 26 -16.91 -4.59 -1.29
C ASP A 26 -16.51 -3.68 -2.48
N GLU A 27 -16.45 -2.36 -2.25
CA GLU A 27 -16.02 -1.41 -3.28
C GLU A 27 -14.52 -1.53 -3.58
N LEU A 28 -13.70 -1.84 -2.57
CA LEU A 28 -12.28 -2.11 -2.75
C LEU A 28 -12.10 -3.34 -3.60
N VAL A 29 -12.78 -4.44 -3.31
CA VAL A 29 -12.76 -5.65 -4.16
C VAL A 29 -13.17 -5.26 -5.57
N LEU A 30 -14.33 -4.62 -5.80
CA LEU A 30 -14.75 -4.26 -7.16
C LEU A 30 -13.77 -3.35 -7.93
N THR A 31 -13.03 -2.48 -7.24
CA THR A 31 -12.09 -1.54 -7.87
C THR A 31 -10.68 -2.08 -8.02
N PHE A 32 -10.30 -3.05 -7.18
CA PHE A 32 -9.02 -3.75 -7.22
C PHE A 32 -9.10 -5.12 -7.87
N ASP A 33 -10.28 -5.67 -8.13
CA ASP A 33 -10.50 -6.99 -8.70
C ASP A 33 -11.08 -6.84 -10.11
N ALA A 34 -10.19 -6.62 -11.08
CA ALA A 34 -10.60 -6.66 -12.48
C ALA A 34 -10.53 -8.09 -13.04
N GLU A 35 -9.47 -8.88 -12.78
CA GLU A 35 -9.32 -10.21 -13.42
C GLU A 35 -8.44 -11.24 -12.66
N ALA A 36 -7.88 -10.97 -11.47
CA ALA A 36 -6.70 -11.74 -11.04
C ALA A 36 -6.80 -12.53 -9.72
N GLY A 37 -7.62 -12.16 -8.73
CA GLY A 37 -7.44 -12.72 -7.38
C GLY A 37 -8.70 -13.01 -6.57
N SER A 38 -8.54 -13.77 -5.49
CA SER A 38 -9.64 -13.97 -4.55
C SER A 38 -9.95 -12.64 -3.82
N PRO A 39 -11.24 -12.29 -3.56
CA PRO A 39 -11.59 -11.10 -2.79
C PRO A 39 -10.87 -11.02 -1.43
N ALA A 40 -10.66 -12.15 -0.78
CA ALA A 40 -9.92 -12.24 0.48
C ALA A 40 -8.45 -11.84 0.31
N SER A 41 -7.79 -12.28 -0.76
CA SER A 41 -6.41 -11.92 -1.08
C SER A 41 -6.25 -10.43 -1.35
N VAL A 42 -7.21 -9.83 -2.06
CA VAL A 42 -7.23 -8.37 -2.33
C VAL A 42 -7.32 -7.58 -1.03
N ILE A 43 -8.27 -7.93 -0.15
CA ILE A 43 -8.40 -7.24 1.14
C ILE A 43 -7.15 -7.44 1.98
N ARG A 44 -6.60 -8.67 2.04
CA ARG A 44 -5.39 -8.96 2.78
C ARG A 44 -4.19 -8.16 2.29
N PHE A 45 -4.01 -8.05 0.97
CA PHE A 45 -2.98 -7.20 0.37
C PHE A 45 -3.13 -5.74 0.83
N LEU A 46 -4.35 -5.19 0.75
CA LEU A 46 -4.61 -3.81 1.13
C LEU A 46 -4.45 -3.55 2.64
N GLU A 47 -4.73 -4.53 3.49
CA GLU A 47 -4.46 -4.48 4.93
C GLU A 47 -2.95 -4.39 5.22
N LEU A 48 -2.12 -5.16 4.51
CA LEU A 48 -0.67 -5.09 4.66
C LEU A 48 -0.13 -3.73 4.20
N VAL A 49 -0.65 -3.20 3.10
CA VAL A 49 -0.32 -1.83 2.64
C VAL A 49 -0.74 -0.79 3.67
N GLU A 50 -1.94 -0.89 4.23
CA GLU A 50 -2.42 0.00 5.29
C GLU A 50 -1.50 -0.04 6.51
N PHE A 51 -1.12 -1.23 6.95
CA PHE A 51 -0.26 -1.43 8.10
C PHE A 51 1.12 -0.81 7.91
N GLU A 52 1.76 -1.03 6.76
CA GLU A 52 3.12 -0.54 6.50
C GLU A 52 3.15 0.96 6.15
N THR A 53 2.09 1.49 5.55
CA THR A 53 2.07 2.88 5.06
C THR A 53 1.32 3.85 5.97
N ASP A 54 0.61 3.33 6.98
CA ASP A 54 -0.41 4.00 7.80
C ASP A 54 -1.58 4.61 6.99
N VAL A 55 -1.68 4.33 5.68
CA VAL A 55 -2.75 4.88 4.84
C VAL A 55 -3.98 3.96 4.92
N PRO A 56 -5.16 4.45 5.36
CA PRO A 56 -6.34 3.62 5.48
C PRO A 56 -6.69 2.93 4.16
N ARG A 57 -6.91 1.61 4.18
CA ARG A 57 -7.13 0.84 2.95
C ARG A 57 -8.28 1.35 2.09
N GLY A 58 -9.36 1.85 2.71
CA GLY A 58 -10.49 2.47 2.01
C GLY A 58 -10.14 3.72 1.20
N ARG A 59 -8.97 4.31 1.41
CA ARG A 59 -8.47 5.48 0.67
C ARG A 59 -7.43 5.13 -0.39
N LEU A 60 -6.95 3.89 -0.41
CA LEU A 60 -6.04 3.38 -1.43
C LEU A 60 -6.76 3.22 -2.77
N ARG A 61 -6.03 3.38 -3.85
CA ARG A 61 -6.48 3.22 -5.24
C ARG A 61 -5.43 2.44 -6.02
N ARG A 62 -5.85 1.62 -7.00
CA ARG A 62 -4.89 0.85 -7.85
C ARG A 62 -3.76 1.72 -8.39
N GLY A 63 -4.06 2.94 -8.82
CA GLY A 63 -3.07 3.86 -9.40
C GLY A 63 -2.15 4.57 -8.41
N ASP A 64 -2.23 4.31 -7.10
CA ASP A 64 -1.34 4.94 -6.12
C ASP A 64 0.09 4.47 -6.31
N ARG A 65 1.03 5.41 -6.47
CA ARG A 65 2.43 5.11 -6.73
C ARG A 65 3.24 5.05 -5.45
N PHE A 66 4.13 4.07 -5.36
CA PHE A 66 5.06 3.94 -4.23
C PHE A 66 6.02 5.11 -4.12
N ALA A 67 6.43 5.69 -5.25
CA ALA A 67 7.36 6.82 -5.30
C ALA A 67 6.69 8.21 -5.14
N VAL A 68 5.36 8.31 -5.10
CA VAL A 68 4.66 9.62 -5.05
C VAL A 68 3.59 9.66 -3.96
N GLU A 69 2.46 8.98 -4.17
CA GLU A 69 1.32 9.04 -3.24
C GLU A 69 1.69 8.36 -1.91
N LEU A 70 2.24 7.14 -1.99
CA LEU A 70 2.62 6.32 -0.84
C LEU A 70 4.04 6.58 -0.35
N ALA A 71 4.81 7.42 -1.05
CA ALA A 71 6.20 7.68 -0.69
C ALA A 71 6.31 8.25 0.73
N PRO A 72 7.33 7.83 1.50
CA PRO A 72 7.68 8.49 2.74
C PRO A 72 7.92 9.98 2.50
N LYS A 73 7.73 10.77 3.54
CA LYS A 73 8.23 12.15 3.48
C LYS A 73 9.75 12.11 3.57
N ARG A 74 10.41 12.93 2.74
CA ARG A 74 11.88 13.09 2.74
C ARG A 74 12.43 13.26 4.17
N GLY A 75 13.46 12.47 4.50
CA GLY A 75 14.11 12.40 5.80
C GLY A 75 13.44 11.49 6.84
N TRP A 76 12.45 10.68 6.42
CA TRP A 76 11.71 9.72 7.24
C TRP A 76 11.57 8.35 6.54
N GLU A 77 12.46 8.09 5.58
CA GLU A 77 12.47 6.87 4.78
C GLU A 77 12.67 5.61 5.65
N TYR A 78 13.30 5.76 6.82
CA TYR A 78 13.56 4.67 7.77
C TYR A 78 12.43 4.43 8.77
N ASP A 79 11.47 5.35 8.87
CA ASP A 79 10.33 5.28 9.80
C ASP A 79 9.01 4.92 9.08
N ASP A 80 9.06 4.72 7.76
CA ASP A 80 7.93 4.35 6.91
C ASP A 80 8.14 2.91 6.43
N GLY A 81 7.16 2.04 6.69
CA GLY A 81 7.24 0.62 6.40
C GLY A 81 7.16 0.27 4.91
N VAL A 82 6.94 1.26 4.03
CA VAL A 82 6.75 1.00 2.58
C VAL A 82 7.92 0.20 1.97
N ALA A 83 9.15 0.38 2.47
CA ALA A 83 10.32 -0.35 1.99
C ALA A 83 10.34 -1.84 2.41
N LEU A 84 9.57 -2.20 3.44
CA LEU A 84 9.41 -3.57 3.94
C LEU A 84 8.30 -4.34 3.21
N LEU A 85 7.42 -3.63 2.49
CA LEU A 85 6.31 -4.24 1.76
C LEU A 85 6.74 -5.42 0.87
N PRO A 86 7.82 -5.34 0.06
CA PRO A 86 8.21 -6.47 -0.78
C PRO A 86 8.49 -7.74 0.00
N GLU A 87 9.23 -7.63 1.10
CA GLU A 87 9.55 -8.76 1.96
C GLU A 87 8.30 -9.34 2.63
N ILE A 88 7.39 -8.47 3.09
CA ILE A 88 6.15 -8.88 3.74
C ILE A 88 5.21 -9.58 2.76
N LEU A 89 5.06 -9.03 1.56
CA LEU A 89 4.22 -9.61 0.51
C LEU A 89 4.77 -10.94 0.03
N GLN A 90 6.10 -11.06 -0.14
CA GLN A 90 6.72 -12.34 -0.45
C GLN A 90 6.49 -13.38 0.64
N ARG A 91 6.57 -12.99 1.93
CA ARG A 91 6.30 -13.91 3.05
C ARG A 91 4.84 -14.34 3.13
N GLU A 92 3.90 -13.43 2.84
CA GLU A 92 2.46 -13.69 2.91
C GLU A 92 1.98 -14.51 1.71
N PHE A 93 2.39 -14.14 0.50
CA PHE A 93 1.85 -14.69 -0.75
C PHE A 93 2.81 -15.61 -1.50
N GLY A 94 4.09 -15.69 -1.11
CA GLY A 94 5.11 -16.49 -1.82
C GLY A 94 5.68 -15.75 -3.04
N GLY A 95 6.22 -16.48 -4.03
CA GLY A 95 6.77 -15.88 -5.26
C GLY A 95 8.24 -15.44 -5.18
N GLU A 96 8.74 -14.88 -6.28
CA GLU A 96 10.12 -14.40 -6.39
C GLU A 96 10.24 -12.97 -5.86
N ALA A 97 11.39 -12.60 -5.30
CA ALA A 97 11.58 -11.26 -4.74
C ALA A 97 11.40 -10.15 -5.80
N SER A 98 11.70 -10.44 -7.07
CA SER A 98 11.51 -9.52 -8.19
C SER A 98 10.05 -9.23 -8.51
N ASP A 99 9.12 -10.14 -8.16
CA ASP A 99 7.68 -9.95 -8.39
C ASP A 99 7.14 -8.79 -7.52
N TYR A 100 7.89 -8.41 -6.48
CA TYR A 100 7.52 -7.40 -5.51
C TYR A 100 8.35 -6.12 -5.60
N ASP A 101 9.19 -5.97 -6.62
CA ASP A 101 10.03 -4.79 -6.78
C ASP A 101 9.17 -3.54 -7.04
N LEU A 102 9.17 -2.60 -6.09
CA LEU A 102 8.36 -1.38 -6.14
C LEU A 102 8.80 -0.38 -7.24
N VAL A 103 9.98 -0.56 -7.83
CA VAL A 103 10.48 0.21 -8.97
C VAL A 103 9.97 -0.40 -10.28
N LEU A 104 9.96 -1.74 -10.37
CA LEU A 104 9.40 -2.46 -11.53
C LEU A 104 7.88 -2.45 -11.56
N HIS A 105 7.25 -2.41 -10.38
CA HIS A 105 5.80 -2.36 -10.17
C HIS A 105 5.43 -1.08 -9.44
N PRO A 106 5.38 0.06 -10.15
CA PRO A 106 5.35 1.38 -9.52
C PRO A 106 4.03 1.71 -8.82
N THR A 107 2.93 1.01 -9.13
CA THR A 107 1.61 1.22 -8.53
C THR A 107 1.10 0.03 -7.72
N LEU A 108 0.13 0.27 -6.83
CA LEU A 108 -0.56 -0.81 -6.11
C LEU A 108 -1.22 -1.83 -7.04
N GLY A 109 -1.77 -1.36 -8.16
CA GLY A 109 -2.37 -2.23 -9.18
C GLY A 109 -1.34 -3.13 -9.84
N ASP A 110 -0.19 -2.56 -10.25
CA ASP A 110 0.89 -3.34 -10.88
C ASP A 110 1.41 -4.44 -9.95
N LEU A 111 1.50 -4.15 -8.64
CA LEU A 111 1.98 -5.10 -7.64
C LEU A 111 0.94 -6.18 -7.34
N LEU A 112 -0.34 -5.79 -7.23
CA LEU A 112 -1.44 -6.72 -7.01
C LEU A 112 -1.55 -7.75 -8.15
N ASP A 113 -1.29 -7.34 -9.39
CA ASP A 113 -1.34 -8.21 -10.58
C ASP A 113 -0.19 -9.23 -10.64
N ARG A 114 0.81 -9.11 -9.76
CA ARG A 114 1.94 -10.05 -9.65
C ARG A 114 1.76 -11.11 -8.57
N LEU A 115 0.75 -10.95 -7.72
CA LEU A 115 0.53 -11.87 -6.62
C LEU A 115 0.11 -13.26 -7.15
N PRO A 116 0.71 -14.34 -6.63
CA PRO A 116 0.42 -15.69 -7.07
C PRO A 116 -0.84 -16.22 -6.34
N PHE A 117 -2.02 -15.83 -6.81
CA PHE A 117 -3.29 -16.38 -6.35
C PHE A 117 -4.13 -16.97 -7.48
#